data_AF-I0GTV6-F1
#
_entry.id   AF-I0GTV6-F1
#
_cell.length_a   1.000
_cell.length_b   1.000
_cell.length_c   1.000
_cell.angle_alpha   90.00
_cell.angle_beta   90.00
_cell.angle_gamma   90.00
#
_symmetry.space_group_name_H-M   'P 1'
#
loop_
_entity.id
_entity.type
_entity.pdbx_description
1 polymer ?
#
loop_
_entity_poly.entity_id
_entity_poly.type
_entity_poly.pdbx_seq_one_letter_code
_entity_poly.pdbx_strand_id
1 'polypeptide(L)'
;MSLYSLCLLLVCPLLLLLLALRYFRHRKLKMTALFVCLALVTGVIGGVRGYQEMDGRAKESTVSSFDRDQKENLTQRYDQAVTILSQLNFAHPDREKTEEAVKLLRGFDDEQMVACLDGACPDASVLLAYAEAMNQVATYRGHMTNKDVANDRKLLSIVQDMPQGYKGKLADKIVPFQRLIISMNEEAAKEAKLDKENAQKHAEKLSQGKYGGIRPGDSEDNITAAMGEPVRVNVTQGEGQNLKQYVFNHNGKSIYVYTKDGVVTDVVL
;
A
#
# COMPACT_ATOMS: atom_id res chain seq x y z
N MET A 1 31.72 1.68 39.27
CA MET A 1 31.90 2.06 40.69
C MET A 1 32.86 3.21 40.75
N SER A 2 32.47 4.37 41.31
CA SER A 2 33.44 5.44 41.57
C SER A 2 34.40 4.97 42.66
N LEU A 3 35.70 5.32 42.56
CA LEU A 3 36.72 5.01 43.58
C LEU A 3 36.26 5.48 44.98
N TYR A 4 35.52 6.58 45.04
CA TYR A 4 34.95 7.13 46.28
C TYR A 4 33.91 6.21 46.93
N SER A 5 33.04 5.57 46.13
CA SER A 5 32.02 4.63 46.62
C SER A 5 32.69 3.40 47.23
N LEU A 6 33.75 2.91 46.59
CA LEU A 6 34.51 1.73 47.02
C LEU A 6 35.30 2.02 48.32
N CYS A 7 35.89 3.21 48.44
CA CYS A 7 36.52 3.67 49.67
C CYS A 7 35.54 3.82 50.84
N LEU A 8 34.32 4.32 50.61
CA LEU A 8 33.30 4.47 51.66
C LEU A 8 32.69 3.13 52.10
N LEU A 9 32.54 2.18 51.18
CA LEU A 9 31.82 0.92 51.41
C LEU A 9 32.72 -0.18 52.03
N LEU A 10 34.01 -0.22 51.67
CA LEU A 10 34.95 -1.25 52.15
C LEU A 10 36.04 -0.67 53.06
N VAL A 11 36.74 0.37 52.60
CA VAL A 11 37.97 0.84 53.28
C VAL A 11 37.64 1.54 54.60
N CYS A 12 36.63 2.42 54.60
CA CYS A 12 36.24 3.19 55.76
C CYS A 12 35.71 2.34 56.95
N PRO A 13 34.74 1.42 56.76
CA PRO A 13 34.26 0.57 57.85
C PRO A 13 35.33 -0.41 58.36
N LEU A 14 36.21 -0.92 57.49
CA LEU A 14 37.33 -1.78 57.92
C LEU A 14 38.32 -1.02 58.80
N LEU A 15 38.68 0.22 58.45
CA LEU A 15 39.57 1.04 59.28
C LEU A 15 38.94 1.42 60.62
N LEU A 16 37.63 1.73 60.63
CA LEU A 16 36.89 2.02 61.86
C LEU A 16 36.80 0.79 62.78
N LEU A 17 36.59 -0.41 62.23
CA LEU A 17 36.62 -1.66 62.99
C LEU A 17 38.01 -1.99 63.54
N LEU A 18 39.07 -1.77 62.77
CA LEU A 18 40.46 -1.94 63.25
C LEU A 18 40.79 -0.97 64.39
N LEU A 19 40.33 0.28 64.32
CA LEU A 19 40.43 1.25 65.40
C LEU A 19 39.63 0.81 66.64
N ALA A 20 38.40 0.33 66.46
CA ALA A 20 37.57 -0.20 67.54
C ALA A 20 38.26 -1.35 68.29
N LEU A 21 38.90 -2.26 67.56
CA LEU A 21 39.65 -3.41 68.09
C LEU A 21 40.87 -2.98 68.91
N ARG A 22 41.58 -1.93 68.44
CA ARG A 22 42.70 -1.33 69.16
C ARG A 22 42.24 -0.70 70.48
N TYR A 23 41.15 0.07 70.47
CA TYR A 23 40.60 0.68 71.69
C TYR A 23 39.98 -0.34 72.66
N PHE A 24 39.45 -1.45 72.14
CA PHE A 24 38.96 -2.58 72.94
C PHE A 24 40.10 -3.24 73.74
N ARG A 25 41.25 -3.47 73.10
CA ARG A 25 42.47 -3.96 73.78
C ARG A 25 42.93 -3.05 74.92
N HIS A 26 42.70 -1.74 74.80
CA HIS A 26 42.99 -0.76 75.85
C HIS A 26 41.85 -0.57 76.86
N ARG A 27 40.83 -1.46 76.89
CA ARG A 27 39.65 -1.42 77.78
C ARG A 27 38.82 -0.13 77.73
N LYS A 28 38.90 0.68 76.67
CA LYS A 28 38.12 1.91 76.49
C LYS A 28 36.76 1.63 75.82
N LEU A 29 35.86 0.99 76.56
CA LEU A 29 34.57 0.47 76.04
C LEU A 29 33.69 1.54 75.37
N LYS A 30 33.63 2.77 75.90
CA LYS A 30 32.84 3.87 75.32
C LYS A 30 33.31 4.25 73.91
N MET A 31 34.62 4.26 73.68
CA MET A 31 35.19 4.60 72.36
C MET A 31 35.03 3.44 71.37
N THR A 32 35.17 2.20 71.84
CA THR A 32 34.90 1.01 71.02
C THR A 32 33.45 1.01 70.50
N ALA A 33 32.47 1.28 71.38
CA ALA A 33 31.06 1.34 70.98
C ALA A 33 30.81 2.42 69.90
N LEU A 34 31.40 3.60 70.06
CA LEU A 34 31.26 4.71 69.11
C LEU A 34 31.82 4.35 67.72
N PHE A 35 33.01 3.74 67.65
CA PHE A 35 33.61 3.35 66.38
C PHE A 35 32.88 2.21 65.68
N VAL A 36 32.31 1.25 66.44
CA VAL A 36 31.46 0.19 65.88
C VAL A 36 30.17 0.77 65.30
N CYS A 37 29.51 1.70 66.01
CA CYS A 37 28.32 2.37 65.50
C CYS A 37 28.62 3.17 64.23
N LEU A 38 29.73 3.91 64.18
CA LEU A 38 30.17 4.63 62.99
C LEU A 38 30.43 3.69 61.80
N ALA A 39 31.10 2.57 62.03
CA ALA A 39 31.36 1.58 60.98
C ALA A 39 30.04 1.04 60.39
N LEU A 40 29.06 0.70 61.24
CA LEU A 40 27.74 0.24 60.80
C LEU A 40 27.00 1.31 59.98
N VAL A 41 26.98 2.55 60.45
CA VAL A 41 26.32 3.66 59.73
C VAL A 41 26.96 3.88 58.36
N THR A 42 28.30 3.91 58.28
CA THR A 42 29.00 4.08 57.00
C THR A 42 28.79 2.91 56.04
N GLY A 43 28.77 1.67 56.56
CA GLY A 43 28.52 0.47 55.75
C GLY A 43 27.10 0.43 55.20
N VAL A 44 26.10 0.84 55.99
CA VAL A 44 24.69 0.90 55.55
C VAL A 44 24.49 2.00 54.50
N ILE A 45 25.00 3.22 54.74
CA ILE A 45 24.88 4.34 53.79
C ILE A 45 25.62 4.03 52.48
N GLY A 46 26.84 3.48 52.59
CA GLY A 46 27.64 3.06 51.44
C GLY A 46 26.98 1.92 50.66
N GLY A 47 26.43 0.92 51.36
CA GLY A 47 25.74 -0.22 50.77
C GLY A 47 24.47 0.18 50.01
N VAL A 48 23.64 1.04 50.61
CA VAL A 48 22.40 1.53 49.96
C VAL A 48 22.71 2.37 48.73
N ARG A 49 23.66 3.33 48.82
CA ARG A 49 24.06 4.14 47.66
C ARG A 49 24.76 3.32 46.57
N GLY A 50 25.63 2.40 46.96
CA GLY A 50 26.31 1.50 46.03
C GLY A 50 25.32 0.60 45.29
N TYR A 51 24.33 0.06 46.00
CA TYR A 51 23.26 -0.73 45.39
C TYR A 51 22.40 0.09 44.44
N GLN A 52 22.00 1.31 44.82
CA GLN A 52 21.23 2.21 43.94
C GLN A 52 22.01 2.61 42.68
N GLU A 53 23.32 2.88 42.79
CA GLU A 53 24.16 3.14 41.62
C GLU A 53 24.34 1.92 40.72
N MET A 54 24.47 0.72 41.32
CA MET A 54 24.61 -0.52 40.56
C MET A 54 23.30 -0.91 39.86
N ASP A 55 22.17 -0.77 40.55
CA ASP A 55 20.83 -1.01 39.99
C ASP A 55 20.52 0.03 38.90
N GLY A 56 20.86 1.30 39.11
CA GLY A 56 20.74 2.35 38.10
C GLY A 56 21.58 2.06 36.85
N ARG A 57 22.87 1.73 37.01
CA ARG A 57 23.74 1.39 35.88
C ARG A 57 23.32 0.11 35.16
N ALA A 58 22.85 -0.91 35.88
CA ALA A 58 22.36 -2.14 35.28
C ALA A 58 21.07 -1.90 34.49
N LYS A 59 20.17 -1.07 35.01
CA LYS A 59 18.95 -0.65 34.30
C LYS A 59 19.30 0.17 33.06
N GLU A 60 20.16 1.19 33.19
CA GLU A 60 20.62 1.99 32.05
C GLU A 60 21.32 1.15 30.98
N SER A 61 22.21 0.23 31.37
CA SER A 61 22.89 -0.64 30.40
C SER A 61 21.90 -1.56 29.69
N THR A 62 20.94 -2.13 30.43
CA THR A 62 19.94 -3.05 29.87
C THR A 62 18.98 -2.33 28.92
N VAL A 63 18.51 -1.14 29.30
CA VAL A 63 17.67 -0.29 28.46
C VAL A 63 18.43 0.14 27.21
N SER A 64 19.69 0.59 27.35
CA SER A 64 20.51 1.01 26.20
C SER A 64 20.81 -0.13 25.22
N SER A 65 21.03 -1.36 25.71
CA SER A 65 21.21 -2.52 24.84
C SER A 65 19.92 -2.91 24.15
N PHE A 66 18.80 -2.88 24.86
CA PHE A 66 17.48 -3.19 24.31
C PHE A 66 17.11 -2.21 23.19
N ASP A 67 17.28 -0.91 23.43
CA ASP A 67 17.00 0.14 22.44
C ASP A 67 17.89 0.01 21.20
N ARG A 68 19.18 -0.32 21.40
CA ARG A 68 20.11 -0.55 20.29
C ARG A 68 19.74 -1.77 19.46
N ASP A 69 19.46 -2.89 20.10
CA ASP A 69 19.12 -4.15 19.43
C ASP A 69 17.77 -4.02 18.70
N GLN A 70 16.83 -3.28 19.27
CA GLN A 70 15.55 -2.95 18.62
C GLN A 70 15.74 -2.04 17.40
N LYS A 71 16.58 -1.01 17.51
CA LYS A 71 16.94 -0.12 16.38
C LYS A 71 17.63 -0.88 15.25
N GLU A 72 18.55 -1.79 15.57
CA GLU A 72 19.24 -2.63 14.60
C GLU A 72 18.28 -3.59 13.90
N ASN A 73 17.40 -4.26 14.65
CA ASN A 73 16.37 -5.14 14.08
C ASN A 73 15.42 -4.40 13.13
N LEU A 74 14.93 -3.21 13.53
CA LEU A 74 14.06 -2.40 12.69
C LEU A 74 14.78 -1.94 11.41
N THR A 75 16.03 -1.49 11.52
CA THR A 75 16.83 -1.09 10.35
C THR A 75 17.04 -2.28 9.41
N GLN A 76 17.29 -3.47 9.94
CA GLN A 76 17.41 -4.69 9.14
C GLN A 76 16.10 -5.04 8.43
N ARG A 77 14.95 -4.96 9.12
CA ARG A 77 13.63 -5.18 8.51
C ARG A 77 13.34 -4.17 7.40
N TYR A 78 13.72 -2.91 7.60
CA TYR A 78 13.61 -1.86 6.60
C TYR A 78 14.44 -2.17 5.36
N ASP A 79 15.72 -2.53 5.51
CA ASP A 79 16.59 -2.86 4.38
C ASP A 79 16.16 -4.15 3.66
N GLN A 80 15.65 -5.14 4.39
CA GLN A 80 15.04 -6.34 3.81
C GLN A 80 13.81 -5.98 2.97
N ALA A 81 12.92 -5.13 3.49
CA ALA A 81 11.75 -4.69 2.75
C ALA A 81 12.14 -3.90 1.49
N VAL A 82 13.12 -3.00 1.58
CA VAL A 82 13.67 -2.29 0.41
C VAL A 82 14.17 -3.27 -0.63
N THR A 83 14.90 -4.31 -0.21
CA THR A 83 15.43 -5.33 -1.11
C THR A 83 14.31 -6.08 -1.83
N ILE A 84 13.28 -6.52 -1.10
CA ILE A 84 12.13 -7.20 -1.68
C ILE A 84 11.41 -6.28 -2.68
N LEU A 85 11.08 -5.05 -2.27
CA LEU A 85 10.40 -4.06 -3.11
C LEU A 85 11.21 -3.72 -4.37
N SER A 86 12.54 -3.68 -4.27
CA SER A 86 13.43 -3.45 -5.42
C SER A 86 13.37 -4.57 -6.47
N GLN A 87 12.92 -5.77 -6.11
CA GLN A 87 12.81 -6.91 -7.03
C GLN A 87 11.40 -7.08 -7.62
N LEU A 88 10.41 -6.39 -7.06
CA LEU A 88 9.04 -6.50 -7.53
C LEU A 88 8.87 -5.92 -8.93
N ASN A 89 7.98 -6.55 -9.70
CA ASN A 89 7.58 -6.14 -11.03
C ASN A 89 6.06 -5.89 -11.06
N PHE A 90 5.65 -4.73 -11.55
CA PHE A 90 4.24 -4.39 -11.72
C PHE A 90 3.50 -5.34 -12.68
N ALA A 91 4.15 -5.75 -13.77
CA ALA A 91 3.55 -6.64 -14.76
C ALA A 91 3.41 -8.09 -14.26
N HIS A 92 4.26 -8.49 -13.31
CA HIS A 92 4.26 -9.83 -12.73
C HIS A 92 4.40 -9.71 -11.20
N PRO A 93 3.34 -9.23 -10.52
CA PRO A 93 3.40 -8.97 -9.09
C PRO A 93 3.44 -10.28 -8.31
N ASP A 94 4.48 -10.44 -7.48
CA ASP A 94 4.65 -11.58 -6.59
C ASP A 94 3.94 -11.29 -5.26
N ARG A 95 2.79 -11.93 -5.06
CA ARG A 95 1.90 -11.68 -3.91
C ARG A 95 2.57 -12.00 -2.58
N GLU A 96 3.33 -13.09 -2.51
CA GLU A 96 3.98 -13.53 -1.26
C GLU A 96 5.03 -12.50 -0.84
N LYS A 97 5.84 -12.06 -1.80
CA LYS A 97 6.85 -11.02 -1.57
C LYS A 97 6.24 -9.67 -1.23
N THR A 98 5.15 -9.26 -1.88
CA THR A 98 4.46 -8.02 -1.50
C THR A 98 3.89 -8.09 -0.08
N GLU A 99 3.32 -9.23 0.31
CA GLU A 99 2.77 -9.40 1.65
C GLU A 99 3.88 -9.43 2.72
N GLU A 100 5.02 -10.06 2.42
CA GLU A 100 6.21 -10.05 3.28
C GLU A 100 6.74 -8.62 3.47
N ALA A 101 6.86 -7.83 2.39
CA ALA A 101 7.29 -6.45 2.48
C ALA A 101 6.35 -5.60 3.37
N VAL A 102 5.03 -5.78 3.23
CA VAL A 102 4.03 -5.13 4.11
C VAL A 102 4.22 -5.55 5.57
N LYS A 103 4.42 -6.84 5.85
CA LYS A 103 4.67 -7.33 7.22
C LYS A 103 5.93 -6.75 7.83
N LEU A 104 7.01 -6.64 7.05
CA LEU A 104 8.27 -6.06 7.49
C LEU A 104 8.11 -4.56 7.84
N LEU A 105 7.32 -3.81 7.06
CA LEU A 105 7.14 -2.37 7.21
C LEU A 105 5.99 -1.93 8.12
N ARG A 106 5.03 -2.81 8.45
CA ARG A 106 3.89 -2.48 9.34
C ARG A 106 4.28 -1.90 10.70
N GLY A 107 5.46 -2.24 11.21
CA GLY A 107 5.96 -1.73 12.49
C GLY A 107 6.35 -0.25 12.47
N PHE A 108 6.36 0.38 11.28
CA PHE A 108 6.74 1.78 11.08
C PHE A 108 5.54 2.73 10.99
N ASP A 109 4.30 2.22 11.12
CA ASP A 109 3.10 3.07 11.25
C ASP A 109 3.02 3.78 12.62
N ASP A 110 3.75 3.29 13.62
CA ASP A 110 3.78 3.88 14.95
C ASP A 110 4.78 5.05 15.01
N GLU A 111 4.26 6.28 15.10
CA GLU A 111 5.07 7.50 15.17
C GLU A 111 6.09 7.49 16.32
N GLN A 112 5.79 6.82 17.44
CA GLN A 112 6.71 6.72 18.58
C GLN A 112 7.90 5.83 18.26
N MET A 113 7.67 4.74 17.52
CA MET A 113 8.72 3.84 17.05
C MET A 113 9.62 4.52 16.02
N VAL A 114 9.03 5.31 15.11
CA VAL A 114 9.79 6.07 14.11
C VAL A 114 10.65 7.15 14.75
N ALA A 115 10.15 7.82 15.79
CA ALA A 115 10.91 8.82 16.54
C ALA A 115 12.18 8.24 17.18
N CYS A 116 12.13 7.00 17.69
CA CYS A 116 13.28 6.31 18.28
C CYS A 116 14.39 5.94 17.27
N LEU A 117 14.12 6.02 15.96
CA LEU A 117 15.07 5.62 14.91
C LEU A 117 16.03 6.75 14.47
N ASP A 118 15.90 7.97 14.99
CA ASP A 118 16.72 9.16 14.64
C ASP A 118 16.87 9.37 13.11
N GLY A 119 15.83 9.10 12.33
CA GLY A 119 15.88 9.27 10.87
C GLY A 119 16.70 8.22 10.13
N ALA A 120 17.05 7.09 10.74
CA ALA A 120 17.68 5.96 10.03
C ALA A 120 16.79 5.39 8.90
N CYS A 121 15.47 5.51 9.04
CA CYS A 121 14.47 5.01 8.11
C CYS A 121 13.48 6.12 7.70
N PRO A 122 13.94 7.17 6.98
CA PRO A 122 13.15 8.38 6.75
C PRO A 122 11.96 8.15 5.80
N ASP A 123 12.07 7.17 4.90
CA ASP A 123 11.08 6.90 3.86
C ASP A 123 10.16 5.72 4.19
N ALA A 124 10.17 5.21 5.43
CA ALA A 124 9.46 3.97 5.79
C ALA A 124 7.96 4.03 5.51
N SER A 125 7.31 5.18 5.74
CA SER A 125 5.89 5.40 5.46
C SER A 125 5.59 5.33 3.96
N VAL A 126 6.42 5.94 3.12
CA VAL A 126 6.26 5.91 1.66
C VAL A 126 6.49 4.51 1.10
N LEU A 127 7.49 3.79 1.63
CA LEU A 127 7.75 2.41 1.26
C LEU A 127 6.61 1.47 1.68
N LEU A 128 6.01 1.70 2.85
CA LEU A 128 4.85 0.95 3.31
C LEU A 128 3.65 1.19 2.39
N ALA A 129 3.33 2.45 2.09
CA ALA A 129 2.28 2.79 1.14
C ALA A 129 2.52 2.13 -0.23
N TYR A 130 3.77 2.14 -0.72
CA TYR A 130 4.11 1.46 -1.97
C TYR A 130 3.93 -0.06 -1.89
N ALA A 131 4.33 -0.69 -0.80
CA ALA A 131 4.14 -2.12 -0.57
C ALA A 131 2.66 -2.50 -0.53
N GLU A 132 1.83 -1.70 0.14
CA GLU A 132 0.37 -1.90 0.21
C GLU A 132 -0.30 -1.73 -1.15
N ALA A 133 0.09 -0.71 -1.91
CA ALA A 133 -0.40 -0.50 -3.27
C ALA A 133 -0.01 -1.66 -4.19
N MET A 134 1.23 -2.14 -4.12
CA MET A 134 1.69 -3.30 -4.89
C MET A 134 0.98 -4.59 -4.48
N ASN A 135 0.69 -4.78 -3.18
CA ASN A 135 -0.08 -5.92 -2.70
C ASN A 135 -1.54 -5.89 -3.22
N GLN A 136 -2.13 -4.70 -3.31
CA GLN A 136 -3.44 -4.51 -3.93
C GLN A 136 -3.38 -4.82 -5.43
N VAL A 137 -2.35 -4.37 -6.14
CA VAL A 137 -2.14 -4.70 -7.56
C VAL A 137 -1.95 -6.22 -7.76
N ALA A 138 -1.27 -6.89 -6.84
CA ALA A 138 -1.06 -8.34 -6.90
C ALA A 138 -2.36 -9.16 -6.90
N THR A 139 -3.49 -8.61 -6.42
CA THR A 139 -4.78 -9.31 -6.50
C THR A 139 -5.26 -9.50 -7.94
N TYR A 140 -4.79 -8.65 -8.85
CA TYR A 140 -5.14 -8.68 -10.28
C TYR A 140 -4.17 -9.52 -11.11
N ARG A 141 -3.13 -10.11 -10.49
CA ARG A 141 -2.19 -11.06 -11.12
C ARG A 141 -1.55 -10.54 -12.43
N GLY A 142 -1.32 -9.23 -12.53
CA GLY A 142 -0.72 -8.61 -13.72
C GLY A 142 -1.70 -8.24 -14.84
N HIS A 143 -3.01 -8.45 -14.66
CA HIS A 143 -4.05 -8.15 -15.65
C HIS A 143 -4.92 -6.95 -15.28
N MET A 144 -4.36 -6.01 -14.51
CA MET A 144 -5.09 -4.82 -14.06
C MET A 144 -5.43 -3.91 -15.25
N THR A 145 -6.71 -3.58 -15.43
CA THR A 145 -7.18 -2.67 -16.47
C THR A 145 -7.44 -1.27 -15.94
N ASN A 146 -7.59 -0.29 -16.85
CA ASN A 146 -7.97 1.08 -16.50
C ASN A 146 -9.29 1.12 -15.68
N LYS A 147 -10.28 0.30 -16.07
CA LYS A 147 -11.56 0.20 -15.36
C LYS A 147 -11.41 -0.41 -13.96
N ASP A 148 -10.51 -1.37 -13.78
CA ASP A 148 -10.23 -1.93 -12.46
C ASP A 148 -9.62 -0.89 -11.53
N VAL A 149 -8.64 -0.12 -12.02
CA VAL A 149 -8.02 0.98 -11.25
C VAL A 149 -9.05 2.02 -10.83
N ALA A 150 -9.94 2.43 -11.74
CA ALA A 150 -10.98 3.42 -11.44
C ALA A 150 -11.98 2.94 -10.38
N ASN A 151 -12.20 1.63 -10.28
CA ASN A 151 -13.10 1.03 -9.29
C ASN A 151 -12.41 0.73 -7.95
N ASP A 152 -11.09 0.61 -7.93
CA ASP A 152 -10.31 0.32 -6.73
C ASP A 152 -9.99 1.59 -5.94
N ARG A 153 -10.96 2.02 -5.11
CA ARG A 153 -10.81 3.20 -4.24
C ARG A 153 -9.64 3.10 -3.26
N LYS A 154 -9.31 1.88 -2.82
CA LYS A 154 -8.24 1.66 -1.85
C LYS A 154 -6.88 1.87 -2.49
N LEU A 155 -6.67 1.33 -3.70
CA LEU A 155 -5.46 1.58 -4.46
C LEU A 155 -5.28 3.08 -4.75
N LEU A 156 -6.35 3.75 -5.18
CA LEU A 156 -6.31 5.17 -5.50
C LEU A 156 -5.99 6.04 -4.28
N SER A 157 -6.60 5.76 -3.12
CA SER A 157 -6.30 6.54 -1.90
C SER A 157 -4.83 6.43 -1.51
N ILE A 158 -4.30 5.20 -1.49
CA ILE A 158 -2.89 4.96 -1.13
C ILE A 158 -1.94 5.71 -2.08
N VAL A 159 -2.21 5.66 -3.39
CA VAL A 159 -1.36 6.30 -4.41
C VAL A 159 -1.46 7.84 -4.39
N GLN A 160 -2.64 8.38 -4.06
CA GLN A 160 -2.86 9.83 -3.95
C GLN A 160 -2.23 10.44 -2.71
N ASP A 161 -2.18 9.69 -1.61
CA ASP A 161 -1.58 10.13 -0.35
C ASP A 161 -0.04 10.10 -0.39
N MET A 162 0.57 9.40 -1.37
CA MET A 162 2.02 9.42 -1.57
C MET A 162 2.54 10.79 -2.00
N PRO A 163 3.68 11.26 -1.45
CA PRO A 163 4.23 12.58 -1.75
C PRO A 163 4.62 12.73 -3.23
N GLN A 164 4.13 13.80 -3.86
CA GLN A 164 4.50 14.13 -5.24
C GLN A 164 6.00 14.48 -5.34
N GLY A 165 6.68 13.89 -6.33
CA GLY A 165 8.10 14.17 -6.56
C GLY A 165 9.03 13.58 -5.51
N TYR A 166 8.60 12.49 -4.85
CA TYR A 166 9.41 11.70 -3.93
C TYR A 166 10.82 11.41 -4.48
N LYS A 167 11.85 11.60 -3.63
CA LYS A 167 13.27 11.45 -3.96
C LYS A 167 14.02 10.45 -3.08
N GLY A 168 13.30 9.70 -2.24
CA GLY A 168 13.89 8.75 -1.29
C GLY A 168 14.26 7.41 -1.93
N LYS A 169 14.46 6.38 -1.11
CA LYS A 169 14.75 5.01 -1.59
C LYS A 169 13.66 4.51 -2.55
N LEU A 170 14.07 3.88 -3.65
CA LEU A 170 13.21 3.34 -4.70
C LEU A 170 12.35 4.38 -5.45
N ALA A 171 12.72 5.66 -5.44
CA ALA A 171 12.00 6.70 -6.17
C ALA A 171 11.88 6.40 -7.69
N ASP A 172 12.88 5.74 -8.26
CA ASP A 172 12.90 5.27 -9.65
C ASP A 172 11.81 4.25 -9.98
N LYS A 173 11.28 3.54 -8.97
CA LYS A 173 10.14 2.62 -9.13
C LYS A 173 8.82 3.21 -8.66
N ILE A 174 8.84 3.88 -7.52
CA ILE A 174 7.62 4.41 -6.87
C ILE A 174 7.01 5.53 -7.70
N VAL A 175 7.82 6.46 -8.21
CA VAL A 175 7.30 7.60 -8.97
C VAL A 175 6.67 7.16 -10.30
N PRO A 176 7.29 6.29 -11.12
CA PRO A 176 6.62 5.77 -12.31
C PRO A 176 5.37 4.95 -12.01
N PHE A 177 5.39 4.14 -10.94
CA PHE A 177 4.21 3.40 -10.49
C PHE A 177 3.04 4.35 -10.13
N GLN A 178 3.32 5.37 -9.32
CA GLN A 178 2.32 6.37 -8.94
C GLN A 178 1.70 7.04 -10.17
N ARG A 179 2.55 7.47 -11.12
CA ARG A 179 2.11 8.08 -12.38
C ARG A 179 1.28 7.14 -13.23
N LEU A 180 1.66 5.86 -13.31
CA LEU A 180 0.92 4.85 -14.06
C LEU A 180 -0.50 4.69 -13.52
N ILE A 181 -0.65 4.46 -12.21
CA ILE A 181 -1.98 4.29 -11.60
C ILE A 181 -2.86 5.54 -11.79
N ILE A 182 -2.29 6.74 -11.62
CA ILE A 182 -3.02 7.99 -11.86
C ILE A 182 -3.44 8.10 -13.33
N SER A 183 -2.54 7.79 -14.27
CA SER A 183 -2.84 7.82 -15.72
C SER A 183 -3.94 6.82 -16.09
N MET A 184 -3.89 5.59 -15.56
CA MET A 184 -4.92 4.57 -15.80
C MET A 184 -6.30 5.03 -15.32
N ASN A 185 -6.37 5.72 -14.18
CA ASN A 185 -7.62 6.31 -13.68
C ASN A 185 -8.13 7.45 -14.57
N GLU A 186 -7.24 8.34 -15.02
CA GLU A 186 -7.60 9.42 -15.95
C GLU A 186 -8.08 8.89 -17.31
N GLU A 187 -7.42 7.85 -17.83
CA GLU A 187 -7.83 7.16 -19.06
C GLU A 187 -9.20 6.50 -18.89
N ALA A 188 -9.45 5.80 -17.79
CA ALA A 188 -10.76 5.23 -17.49
C ALA A 188 -11.86 6.30 -17.46
N ALA A 189 -11.57 7.48 -16.91
CA ALA A 189 -12.51 8.60 -16.90
C ALA A 189 -12.76 9.17 -18.31
N LYS A 190 -11.74 9.21 -19.18
CA LYS A 190 -11.88 9.61 -20.59
C LYS A 190 -12.69 8.58 -21.38
N GLU A 191 -12.40 7.29 -21.22
CA GLU A 191 -13.16 6.20 -21.82
C GLU A 191 -14.62 6.23 -21.40
N ALA A 192 -14.91 6.42 -20.11
CA ALA A 192 -16.28 6.52 -19.61
C ALA A 192 -17.06 7.70 -20.23
N LYS A 193 -16.39 8.84 -20.49
CA LYS A 193 -17.00 9.97 -21.21
C LYS A 193 -17.27 9.62 -22.67
N LEU A 194 -16.31 9.02 -23.36
CA LEU A 194 -16.47 8.58 -24.75
C LEU A 194 -17.56 7.52 -24.90
N ASP A 195 -17.63 6.56 -24.00
CA ASP A 195 -18.68 5.53 -23.95
C ASP A 195 -20.06 6.17 -23.77
N LYS A 196 -20.18 7.18 -22.90
CA LYS A 196 -21.42 7.93 -22.70
C LYS A 196 -21.82 8.74 -23.94
N GLU A 197 -20.88 9.44 -24.56
CA GLU A 197 -21.13 10.18 -25.80
C GLU A 197 -21.50 9.27 -26.96
N ASN A 198 -20.85 8.11 -27.08
CA ASN A 198 -21.16 7.11 -28.09
C ASN A 198 -22.53 6.49 -27.86
N ALA A 199 -22.88 6.18 -26.61
CA ALA A 199 -24.21 5.69 -26.25
C ALA A 199 -25.30 6.74 -26.55
N GLN A 200 -25.04 8.02 -26.26
CA GLN A 200 -25.94 9.13 -26.60
C GLN A 200 -26.10 9.30 -28.12
N LYS A 201 -25.00 9.36 -28.87
CA LYS A 201 -25.03 9.41 -30.35
C LYS A 201 -25.74 8.20 -30.95
N HIS A 202 -25.55 7.01 -30.37
CA HIS A 202 -26.22 5.79 -30.81
C HIS A 202 -27.73 5.86 -30.53
N ALA A 203 -28.13 6.31 -29.33
CA ALA A 203 -29.53 6.52 -28.97
C ALA A 203 -30.20 7.60 -29.86
N GLU A 204 -29.49 8.68 -30.19
CA GLU A 204 -29.95 9.71 -31.13
C GLU A 204 -30.06 9.19 -32.56
N LYS A 205 -29.11 8.37 -33.03
CA LYS A 205 -29.20 7.72 -34.35
C LYS A 205 -30.37 6.74 -34.44
N LEU A 206 -30.64 6.01 -33.36
CA LEU A 206 -31.81 5.13 -33.25
C LEU A 206 -33.13 5.94 -33.22
N SER A 207 -33.20 7.02 -32.43
CA SER A 207 -34.41 7.85 -32.33
C SER A 207 -34.68 8.66 -33.60
N GLN A 208 -33.63 9.00 -34.36
CA GLN A 208 -33.73 9.64 -35.68
C GLN A 208 -33.88 8.62 -36.84
N GLY A 209 -33.91 7.31 -36.58
CA GLY A 209 -34.05 6.28 -37.61
C GLY A 209 -32.91 6.23 -38.63
N LYS A 210 -31.70 6.70 -38.27
CA LYS A 210 -30.54 6.75 -39.18
C LYS A 210 -29.83 5.39 -39.34
N TYR A 211 -30.27 4.37 -38.60
CA TYR A 211 -30.20 2.96 -39.00
C TYR A 211 -31.62 2.56 -39.40
N GLY A 212 -31.85 2.07 -40.62
CA GLY A 212 -33.21 1.72 -41.05
C GLY A 212 -34.05 2.90 -41.51
N GLY A 213 -33.45 3.90 -42.15
CA GLY A 213 -34.18 5.01 -42.80
C GLY A 213 -35.06 4.59 -43.99
N ILE A 214 -35.26 3.29 -44.15
CA ILE A 214 -36.15 2.66 -45.12
C ILE A 214 -37.53 2.55 -44.49
N ARG A 215 -38.52 3.12 -45.17
CA ARG A 215 -39.95 3.05 -44.82
C ARG A 215 -40.72 2.36 -45.94
N PRO A 216 -41.90 1.77 -45.64
CA PRO A 216 -42.82 1.34 -46.69
C PRO A 216 -43.09 2.50 -47.68
N GLY A 217 -42.88 2.23 -48.97
CA GLY A 217 -42.95 3.20 -50.06
C GLY A 217 -41.60 3.65 -50.63
N ASP A 218 -40.48 3.39 -49.94
CA ASP A 218 -39.15 3.74 -50.45
C ASP A 218 -38.71 2.81 -51.61
N SER A 219 -37.84 3.32 -52.48
CA SER A 219 -37.24 2.53 -53.56
C SER A 219 -36.30 1.45 -53.00
N GLU A 220 -36.33 0.27 -53.62
CA GLU A 220 -35.40 -0.84 -53.36
C GLU A 220 -33.93 -0.41 -53.50
N ASP A 221 -33.62 0.51 -54.42
CA ASP A 221 -32.25 1.01 -54.65
C ASP A 221 -31.65 1.71 -53.41
N ASN A 222 -32.51 2.23 -52.53
CA ASN A 222 -32.07 2.93 -51.32
C ASN A 222 -31.68 1.96 -50.19
N ILE A 223 -32.07 0.67 -50.29
CA ILE A 223 -31.91 -0.29 -49.20
C ILE A 223 -30.43 -0.49 -48.86
N THR A 224 -29.57 -0.75 -49.84
CA THR A 224 -28.15 -0.99 -49.59
C THR A 224 -27.44 0.27 -49.06
N ALA A 225 -27.83 1.45 -49.56
CA ALA A 225 -27.29 2.72 -49.07
C ALA A 225 -27.71 3.01 -47.61
N ALA A 226 -28.91 2.60 -47.23
CA ALA A 226 -29.47 2.84 -45.90
C ALA A 226 -29.11 1.76 -44.86
N MET A 227 -28.90 0.51 -45.30
CA MET A 227 -28.77 -0.67 -44.43
C MET A 227 -27.43 -1.39 -44.55
N GLY A 228 -26.60 -1.03 -45.53
CA GLY A 228 -25.37 -1.74 -45.89
C GLY A 228 -25.63 -2.95 -46.79
N GLU A 229 -24.64 -3.83 -46.93
CA GLU A 229 -24.81 -5.05 -47.72
C GLU A 229 -25.69 -6.08 -46.96
N PRO A 230 -26.71 -6.66 -47.62
CA PRO A 230 -27.52 -7.70 -47.03
C PRO A 230 -26.72 -9.00 -46.86
N VAL A 231 -26.95 -9.70 -45.76
CA VAL A 231 -26.41 -11.05 -45.52
C VAL A 231 -26.99 -12.05 -46.52
N ARG A 232 -28.27 -11.87 -46.85
CA ARG A 232 -28.99 -12.70 -47.82
C ARG A 232 -30.12 -11.92 -48.47
N VAL A 233 -30.38 -12.19 -49.74
CA VAL A 233 -31.57 -11.73 -50.45
C VAL A 233 -32.33 -12.96 -50.95
N ASN A 234 -33.57 -13.13 -50.48
CA ASN A 234 -34.47 -14.16 -50.99
C ASN A 234 -35.37 -13.53 -52.07
N VAL A 235 -35.51 -14.19 -53.21
CA VAL A 235 -36.32 -13.70 -54.34
C VAL A 235 -37.39 -14.73 -54.67
N THR A 236 -38.64 -14.28 -54.72
CA THR A 236 -39.79 -15.11 -55.11
C THR A 236 -40.49 -14.43 -56.29
N GLN A 237 -40.60 -15.15 -57.41
CA GLN A 237 -41.34 -14.71 -58.58
C GLN A 237 -42.64 -15.52 -58.69
N GLY A 238 -43.79 -14.85 -58.59
CA GLY A 238 -45.10 -15.50 -58.68
C GLY A 238 -46.17 -14.52 -59.15
N GLU A 239 -47.09 -14.99 -60.00
CA GLU A 239 -48.26 -14.22 -60.51
C GLU A 239 -47.94 -12.80 -61.04
N GLY A 240 -46.81 -12.62 -61.71
CA GLY A 240 -46.41 -11.33 -62.28
C GLY A 240 -45.92 -10.30 -61.27
N GLN A 241 -45.62 -10.70 -60.03
CA GLN A 241 -45.05 -9.84 -58.98
C GLN A 241 -43.66 -10.33 -58.57
N ASN A 242 -42.72 -9.40 -58.43
CA ASN A 242 -41.38 -9.65 -57.93
C ASN A 242 -41.31 -9.32 -56.44
N LEU A 243 -41.30 -10.35 -55.60
CA LEU A 243 -41.16 -10.21 -54.16
C LEU A 243 -39.71 -10.50 -53.76
N LYS A 244 -39.09 -9.59 -53.00
CA LYS A 244 -37.76 -9.81 -52.41
C LYS A 244 -37.78 -9.58 -50.92
N GLN A 245 -36.94 -10.34 -50.22
CA GLN A 245 -36.69 -10.18 -48.80
C GLN A 245 -35.18 -10.02 -48.59
N TYR A 246 -34.79 -8.87 -48.07
CA TYR A 246 -33.42 -8.54 -47.68
C TYR A 246 -33.23 -8.82 -46.20
N VAL A 247 -32.21 -9.60 -45.87
CA VAL A 247 -31.86 -9.96 -44.49
C VAL A 247 -30.56 -9.26 -44.10
N PHE A 248 -30.60 -8.49 -43.03
CA PHE A 248 -29.44 -7.84 -42.43
C PHE A 248 -29.18 -8.43 -41.05
N ASN A 249 -27.91 -8.54 -40.66
CA ASN A 249 -27.52 -8.90 -39.30
C ASN A 249 -26.72 -7.75 -38.72
N HIS A 250 -27.36 -7.00 -37.81
CA HIS A 250 -26.74 -5.88 -37.12
C HIS A 250 -26.63 -6.21 -35.64
N ASN A 251 -25.40 -6.34 -35.15
CA ASN A 251 -25.08 -6.64 -33.74
C ASN A 251 -25.80 -7.89 -33.18
N GLY A 252 -25.97 -8.94 -33.99
CA GLY A 252 -26.58 -10.21 -33.57
C GLY A 252 -28.10 -10.24 -33.65
N LYS A 253 -28.75 -9.20 -34.17
CA LYS A 253 -30.19 -9.16 -34.45
C LYS A 253 -30.45 -9.16 -35.96
N SER A 254 -31.42 -9.96 -36.37
CA SER A 254 -31.83 -10.07 -37.78
C SER A 254 -32.89 -9.05 -38.11
N ILE A 255 -32.62 -8.17 -39.08
CA ILE A 255 -33.56 -7.20 -39.63
C ILE A 255 -33.99 -7.67 -41.01
N TYR A 256 -35.29 -7.59 -41.31
CA TYR A 256 -35.87 -8.01 -42.58
C TYR A 256 -36.52 -6.82 -43.30
N VAL A 257 -36.17 -6.60 -44.57
CA VAL A 257 -36.82 -5.61 -45.43
C VAL A 257 -37.48 -6.34 -46.60
N TYR A 258 -38.78 -6.10 -46.80
CA TYR A 258 -39.56 -6.71 -47.87
C TYR A 258 -39.80 -5.71 -49.00
N THR A 259 -39.59 -6.14 -50.24
CA THR A 259 -39.92 -5.35 -51.44
C THR A 259 -40.89 -6.09 -52.34
N LYS A 260 -41.71 -5.31 -53.03
CA LYS A 260 -42.61 -5.74 -54.10
C LYS A 260 -42.40 -4.83 -55.30
N ASP A 261 -42.02 -5.40 -56.43
CA ASP A 261 -41.82 -4.70 -57.70
C ASP A 261 -40.89 -3.46 -57.57
N GLY A 262 -39.84 -3.57 -56.76
CA GLY A 262 -38.86 -2.51 -56.55
C GLY A 262 -39.23 -1.47 -55.49
N VAL A 263 -40.34 -1.67 -54.76
CA VAL A 263 -40.80 -0.77 -53.69
C VAL A 263 -40.81 -1.51 -52.36
N VAL A 264 -40.31 -0.87 -51.31
CA VAL A 264 -40.34 -1.40 -49.95
C VAL A 264 -41.78 -1.47 -49.46
N THR A 265 -42.20 -2.63 -48.97
CA THR A 265 -43.54 -2.83 -48.42
C THR A 265 -43.55 -2.94 -46.90
N ASP A 266 -42.47 -3.48 -46.30
CA ASP A 266 -42.41 -3.69 -44.85
C ASP A 266 -40.96 -3.78 -44.34
N VAL A 267 -40.77 -3.44 -43.06
CA VAL A 267 -39.49 -3.50 -42.35
C VAL A 267 -39.70 -4.07 -40.95
N VAL A 268 -39.05 -5.19 -40.65
CA VAL A 268 -39.15 -5.91 -39.37
C VAL A 268 -37.78 -5.88 -38.67
N LEU A 269 -37.73 -5.34 -37.45
CA LEU A 269 -36.53 -5.14 -36.62
C LEU A 269 -36.35 -6.23 -35.55
#